data_AF-A0A357C2U2-F1
#
_entry.id   AF-A0A357C2U2-F1
#
_cell.length_a   1.000
_cell.length_b   1.000
_cell.length_c   1.000
_cell.angle_alpha   90.00
_cell.angle_beta   90.00
_cell.angle_gamma   90.00
#
_symmetry.space_group_name_H-M   'P 1'
#
loop_
_entity.id
_entity.type
_entity.pdbx_description
1 polymer ?
#
loop_
_entity_poly.entity_id
_entity_poly.type
_entity_poly.pdbx_seq_one_letter_code
_entity_poly.pdbx_strand_id
1 'polypeptide(L)'
;MNEPINIIGAGPAGLAAAIVLRKHGFPVKVYEMSSDVGHRLNGDFQGLENWSSEKDITEILKDLGIETNFLCAPYYGGHQFHKQLHHFG
;
A
#
# COMPACT_ATOMS: atom_id res chain seq x y z
N MET A 1 -29.25 -5.59 -8.05
CA MET A 1 -28.78 -4.32 -7.44
C MET A 1 -27.29 -4.24 -7.72
N ASN A 2 -26.80 -3.22 -8.41
CA ASN A 2 -25.37 -3.14 -8.76
C ASN A 2 -24.85 -1.71 -8.52
N GLU A 3 -25.17 -1.16 -7.35
CA GLU A 3 -24.67 0.15 -6.96
C GLU A 3 -23.18 0.03 -6.60
N PRO A 4 -22.31 0.91 -7.12
CA PRO A 4 -20.88 0.83 -6.89
C PRO A 4 -20.51 1.14 -5.44
N ILE A 5 -19.57 0.37 -4.90
CA ILE A 5 -18.93 0.67 -3.61
C ILE A 5 -18.05 1.92 -3.78
N ASN A 6 -18.34 2.96 -3.01
CA ASN A 6 -17.58 4.21 -3.04
C ASN A 6 -16.40 4.13 -2.08
N ILE A 7 -15.20 4.41 -2.58
CA ILE A 7 -13.95 4.44 -1.82
C ILE A 7 -13.42 5.87 -1.83
N ILE A 8 -13.12 6.43 -0.65
CA ILE A 8 -12.59 7.78 -0.51
C ILE A 8 -11.08 7.70 -0.26
N GLY A 9 -10.30 8.31 -1.15
CA GLY A 9 -8.84 8.31 -1.20
C GLY A 9 -8.29 7.33 -2.25
N ALA A 10 -7.50 7.84 -3.19
CA ALA A 10 -6.73 7.06 -4.16
C ALA A 10 -5.25 6.92 -3.74
N GLY A 11 -5.03 6.75 -2.43
CA GLY A 11 -3.75 6.25 -1.91
C GLY A 11 -3.62 4.73 -2.07
N PRO A 12 -2.46 4.15 -1.75
CA PRO A 12 -2.21 2.72 -1.89
C PRO A 12 -3.25 1.84 -1.20
N ALA A 13 -3.71 2.21 0.01
CA ALA A 13 -4.77 1.48 0.70
C ALA A 13 -6.10 1.49 -0.08
N GLY A 14 -6.51 2.65 -0.59
CA GLY A 14 -7.76 2.80 -1.34
C GLY A 14 -7.71 2.09 -2.69
N LEU A 15 -6.57 2.15 -3.38
CA LEU A 15 -6.35 1.43 -4.63
C LEU A 15 -6.26 -0.08 -4.42
N ALA A 16 -5.59 -0.54 -3.36
CA ALA A 16 -5.56 -1.96 -2.99
C ALA A 16 -6.97 -2.49 -2.71
N ALA A 17 -7.77 -1.76 -1.94
CA ALA A 17 -9.17 -2.10 -1.68
C ALA A 17 -10.00 -2.16 -2.97
N ALA A 18 -9.83 -1.18 -3.86
CA ALA A 18 -10.50 -1.14 -5.16
C ALA A 18 -10.17 -2.36 -6.03
N ILE A 19 -8.90 -2.75 -6.11
CA ILE A 19 -8.43 -3.92 -6.87
C ILE A 19 -9.10 -5.19 -6.35
N VAL A 20 -9.04 -5.42 -5.03
CA VAL A 20 -9.62 -6.61 -4.39
C VAL A 20 -11.12 -6.68 -4.66
N LEU A 21 -11.85 -5.60 -4.42
CA LEU A 21 -13.30 -5.55 -4.65
C LEU A 21 -13.67 -5.79 -6.12
N ARG A 22 -12.92 -5.20 -7.07
CA ARG A 22 -13.15 -5.44 -8.51
C ARG A 22 -12.90 -6.89 -8.89
N LYS A 23 -11.85 -7.53 -8.34
CA LYS A 23 -11.57 -8.96 -8.57
C LYS A 23 -12.67 -9.87 -8.06
N HIS A 24 -13.34 -9.50 -6.96
CA HIS A 24 -14.49 -10.24 -6.43
C HIS A 24 -15.83 -9.88 -7.09
N GLY A 25 -15.82 -9.12 -8.19
CA GLY A 25 -17.01 -8.82 -8.98
C GLY A 25 -17.83 -7.62 -8.50
N PHE A 26 -17.39 -6.92 -7.46
CA PHE A 26 -18.08 -5.72 -6.99
C PHE A 26 -17.75 -4.52 -7.89
N PRO A 27 -18.75 -3.75 -8.35
CA PRO A 27 -18.48 -2.45 -8.97
C PRO A 27 -17.94 -1.48 -7.91
N VAL A 28 -16.91 -0.69 -8.25
CA VAL A 28 -16.32 0.29 -7.33
C VAL A 28 -16.11 1.63 -8.00
N LYS A 29 -16.11 2.70 -7.20
CA LYS A 29 -15.74 4.04 -7.62
C LYS A 29 -14.83 4.67 -6.57
N VAL A 30 -13.64 5.07 -6.99
CA VAL A 30 -12.64 5.71 -6.12
C VAL A 30 -12.69 7.21 -6.34
N TYR A 31 -12.67 7.98 -5.24
CA TYR A 31 -12.63 9.44 -5.25
C TYR A 31 -11.33 9.91 -4.62
N GLU A 32 -10.67 10.87 -5.24
CA GLU A 32 -9.46 11.52 -4.70
C GLU A 32 -9.67 13.03 -4.71
N MET A 33 -9.22 13.69 -3.65
CA MET A 33 -9.30 15.15 -3.53
C MET A 33 -8.15 15.82 -4.26
N SER A 34 -6.98 15.18 -4.28
CA SER A 34 -5.81 15.63 -5.04
C SER A 34 -6.02 15.50 -6.55
N SER A 35 -5.25 16.27 -7.32
CA SER A 35 -5.27 16.22 -8.79
C SER A 35 -4.74 14.91 -9.38
N ASP A 36 -4.04 14.11 -8.57
CA ASP A 36 -3.44 12.84 -8.96
C ASP A 36 -3.51 11.81 -7.82
N VAL A 37 -3.40 10.53 -8.17
CA VAL A 37 -3.39 9.42 -7.22
C VAL A 37 -2.06 9.36 -6.46
N GLY A 38 -2.07 8.85 -5.23
CA GLY A 38 -0.84 8.71 -4.43
C GLY A 38 -0.14 10.03 -4.05
N HIS A 39 -0.77 11.19 -4.28
CA HIS A 39 -0.17 12.52 -4.11
C HIS A 39 0.42 12.78 -2.72
N ARG A 40 -0.11 12.13 -1.67
CA ARG A 40 0.36 12.31 -0.28
C ARG A 40 1.86 12.04 -0.07
N LEU A 41 2.51 11.39 -1.03
CA LEU A 41 3.93 11.07 -0.98
C LEU A 41 4.80 12.03 -1.78
N ASN A 42 4.26 12.92 -2.61
CA ASN A 42 5.05 13.79 -3.50
C ASN A 42 6.15 13.04 -4.30
N GLY A 43 5.93 11.76 -4.61
CA GLY A 43 6.90 10.90 -5.28
C GLY A 43 7.90 10.16 -4.38
N ASP A 44 7.83 10.32 -3.05
CA ASP A 44 8.64 9.55 -2.11
C ASP A 44 8.21 8.08 -2.01
N PHE A 45 9.17 7.25 -1.60
CA PHE A 45 8.94 5.82 -1.40
C PHE A 45 8.06 5.57 -0.17
N GLN A 46 7.10 4.67 -0.32
CA GLN A 46 6.45 4.02 0.83
C GLN A 46 7.21 2.78 1.24
N GLY A 47 7.70 2.79 2.47
CA GLY A 47 8.13 1.57 3.14
C GLY A 47 6.91 0.72 3.48
N LEU A 48 6.89 -0.50 2.97
CA LEU A 48 6.04 -1.55 3.51
C LEU A 48 6.88 -2.39 4.46
N GLU A 49 6.37 -2.51 5.67
CA GLU A 49 7.06 -3.21 6.75
C GLU A 49 6.84 -4.72 6.60
N ASN A 50 7.92 -5.50 6.78
CA ASN A 50 7.92 -6.95 6.54
C ASN A 50 8.45 -7.76 7.74
N TRP A 51 8.86 -7.10 8.83
CA TRP A 51 9.54 -7.73 9.97
C TRP A 51 8.60 -8.02 11.15
N SER A 52 7.37 -7.50 11.16
CA SER A 52 6.35 -7.75 12.18
C SER A 52 5.33 -8.83 11.82
N SER A 53 5.37 -9.35 10.59
CA SER A 53 4.49 -10.39 10.07
C SER A 53 5.27 -11.69 9.83
N GLU A 54 4.63 -12.84 10.05
CA GLU A 54 5.19 -14.15 9.68
C GLU A 54 5.23 -14.34 8.15
N LYS A 55 4.32 -13.67 7.44
CA LYS A 55 4.18 -13.77 5.99
C LYS A 55 4.84 -12.59 5.29
N ASP A 56 5.61 -12.89 4.24
CA ASP A 56 6.27 -11.89 3.41
C ASP A 56 5.23 -10.99 2.72
N ILE A 57 5.48 -9.68 2.73
CA ILE A 57 4.58 -8.67 2.18
C ILE A 57 4.31 -8.89 0.68
N THR A 58 5.26 -9.42 -0.08
CA THR A 58 5.05 -9.74 -1.50
C THR A 58 4.06 -10.88 -1.69
N GLU A 59 4.04 -11.84 -0.77
CA GLU A 59 3.04 -12.92 -0.77
C GLU A 59 1.66 -12.40 -0.36
N ILE A 60 1.60 -11.48 0.62
CA ILE A 60 0.35 -10.81 1.00
C ILE A 60 -0.22 -10.04 -0.20
N LEU A 61 0.61 -9.26 -0.89
CA LEU A 61 0.19 -8.52 -2.09
C LEU A 61 -0.33 -9.47 -3.17
N LYS A 62 0.35 -10.59 -3.40
CA LYS A 62 -0.07 -11.61 -4.35
C LYS A 62 -1.42 -12.24 -3.98
N ASP A 63 -1.65 -12.55 -2.71
CA ASP A 63 -2.95 -13.06 -2.23
C ASP A 63 -4.09 -12.05 -2.44
N LEU A 64 -3.79 -10.75 -2.29
CA LEU A 64 -4.71 -9.66 -2.63
C LEU A 64 -4.86 -9.46 -4.15
N GLY A 65 -4.09 -10.19 -4.95
CA GLY A 65 -4.11 -10.09 -6.41
C GLY A 65 -3.37 -8.87 -6.95
N ILE A 66 -2.48 -8.26 -6.17
CA ILE A 66 -1.60 -7.19 -6.60
C ILE A 66 -0.29 -7.82 -7.07
N GLU A 67 0.01 -7.69 -8.36
CA GLU A 67 1.25 -8.21 -8.91
C GLU A 67 2.44 -7.33 -8.48
N THR A 68 3.50 -7.97 -8.00
CA THR A 68 4.75 -7.31 -7.59
C THR A 68 5.73 -7.31 -8.76
N ASN A 69 5.48 -6.47 -9.77
CA ASN A 69 6.32 -6.33 -10.97
C ASN A 69 7.30 -5.15 -10.85
N PHE A 70 8.12 -5.15 -9.81
CA PHE A 70 9.00 -4.03 -9.50
C PHE A 70 9.96 -3.71 -10.66
N LEU A 71 10.05 -2.42 -11.03
CA LEU A 71 11.01 -1.92 -12.01
C LEU A 71 12.47 -2.13 -11.56
N CYS A 72 12.68 -2.21 -10.24
CA CYS A 72 13.96 -2.38 -9.59
C CYS A 72 14.00 -3.70 -8.80
N ALA A 73 15.15 -4.36 -8.77
CA ALA A 73 15.32 -5.58 -7.97
C ALA A 73 15.35 -5.25 -6.46
N PRO A 74 14.81 -6.14 -5.60
CA PRO A 74 14.86 -5.95 -4.15
C PRO A 74 16.31 -5.92 -3.65
N TYR A 75 16.61 -4.97 -2.76
CA TYR A 75 17.92 -4.80 -2.14
C TYR A 75 17.83 -5.18 -0.65
N TYR A 76 18.67 -6.13 -0.23
CA TYR A 76 18.61 -6.74 1.11
C TYR A 76 19.70 -6.22 2.07
N GLY A 77 20.52 -5.25 1.65
CA GLY A 77 21.55 -4.65 2.49
C GLY A 77 21.08 -3.32 3.09
N GLY A 78 21.15 -3.11 4.40
CA GLY A 78 20.84 -1.79 4.95
C GLY A 78 21.02 -1.75 6.46
N HIS A 79 21.66 -0.69 6.95
CA HIS A 79 21.70 -0.38 8.38
C HIS A 79 20.76 0.79 8.63
N GLN A 80 19.66 0.56 9.35
CA GLN A 80 18.77 1.63 9.81
C GLN A 80 19.17 2.05 11.23
N PHE A 81 19.35 3.35 11.43
CA PHE A 81 19.60 3.93 12.75
C PHE A 81 18.34 4.68 13.19
N HIS A 82 17.76 4.29 14.33
CA HIS A 82 16.69 5.03 14.99
C HIS A 82 17.23 5.77 16.21
N LYS A 83 16.77 7.00 16.45
CA LYS A 83 17.16 7.79 17.62
C LYS A 83 16.48 7.20 18.85
N GLN A 84 17.23 6.51 19.70
CA GLN A 84 16.73 6.06 21.00
C GLN A 84 16.45 7.29 21.86
N LEU A 85 15.18 7.58 22.16
CA LEU A 85 14.81 8.59 23.13
C LEU A 85 15.27 8.12 24.51
N HIS A 86 16.39 8.65 24.99
CA HIS A 86 16.78 8.52 26.38
C HIS A 86 15.79 9.33 27.23
N HIS A 87 14.85 8.62 27.85
CA HIS A 87 14.12 9.13 29.02
C HIS A 87 15.11 9.10 30.20
N PHE A 88 15.67 10.26 30.55
CA PHE A 88 16.31 10.45 31.84
C PHE A 88 15.20 10.81 32.84
N GLY A 89 15.05 9.96 33.87
CA GLY A 89 14.23 10.25 35.04
C GLY A 89 14.91 11.20 36.02
#